data_AF-A0A955TB25-F1
#
_entry.id   AF-A0A955TB25-F1
#
_cell.length_a   1.000
_cell.length_b   1.000
_cell.length_c   1.000
_cell.angle_alpha   90.00
_cell.angle_beta   90.00
_cell.angle_gamma   90.00
#
_symmetry.space_group_name_H-M   'P 1'
#
loop_
_entity.id
_entity.type
_entity.pdbx_description
1 polymer ?
#
loop_
_entity_poly.entity_id
_entity_poly.type
_entity_poly.pdbx_seq_one_letter_code
_entity_poly.pdbx_strand_id
1 'polypeptide(L)'
;MTRKSFARIFSVSFLFALLSALGPVQAGPLELASPNEEVGGDFGWYLSGVPDINGDGSGDVVVGARSDDPGGSPTDAGRAYIFDGATGALLQTLVSPNEEDTG
;
A
#
# COMPACT_ATOMS: atom_id res chain seq x y z
N MET A 1 65.07 -8.64 5.73
CA MET A 1 64.09 -9.24 6.66
C MET A 1 63.59 -8.07 7.52
N THR A 2 62.33 -7.62 7.55
CA THR A 2 61.11 -8.38 7.84
C THR A 2 59.87 -7.46 7.59
N ARG A 3 58.93 -7.97 6.78
CA ARG A 3 57.46 -7.73 6.72
C ARG A 3 56.90 -6.30 6.64
N LYS A 4 56.41 -5.98 5.42
CA LYS A 4 55.34 -5.02 5.15
C LYS A 4 54.03 -5.50 5.79
N SER A 5 53.38 -4.70 6.62
CA SER A 5 52.01 -4.93 7.10
C SER A 5 51.08 -3.89 6.46
N PHE A 6 50.34 -4.33 5.43
CA PHE A 6 49.23 -3.59 4.84
C PHE A 6 47.97 -3.97 5.63
N ALA A 7 47.52 -3.10 6.53
CA ALA A 7 46.22 -3.25 7.17
C ALA A 7 45.15 -2.69 6.23
N ARG A 8 44.44 -3.57 5.51
CA ARG A 8 43.14 -3.21 4.89
C ARG A 8 42.06 -3.67 5.85
N ILE A 9 41.58 -2.74 6.67
CA ILE A 9 40.37 -2.92 7.46
C ILE A 9 39.20 -2.74 6.49
N PHE A 10 38.64 -3.84 5.98
CA PHE A 10 37.29 -3.82 5.46
C PHE A 10 36.37 -3.81 6.67
N SER A 11 35.82 -2.64 7.00
CA SER A 11 34.81 -2.50 8.03
C SER A 11 33.61 -3.37 7.67
N VAL A 12 33.32 -4.36 8.50
CA VAL A 12 32.08 -5.14 8.46
C VAL A 12 30.97 -4.23 8.97
N SER A 13 30.47 -3.35 8.11
CA SER A 13 29.34 -2.46 8.41
C SER A 13 28.06 -2.85 7.67
N PHE A 14 28.01 -4.05 7.08
CA PHE A 14 26.84 -4.57 6.36
C PHE A 14 26.19 -5.74 7.11
N LEU A 15 25.98 -5.59 8.42
CA LEU A 15 25.29 -6.59 9.24
C LEU A 15 24.42 -5.94 10.33
N PHE A 16 23.75 -4.83 10.01
CA PHE A 16 22.85 -4.16 10.96
C PHE A 16 21.63 -3.48 10.32
N ALA A 17 21.12 -4.01 9.20
CA ALA A 17 19.89 -3.50 8.58
C ALA A 17 19.00 -4.61 7.97
N LEU A 18 19.03 -5.83 8.51
CA LEU A 18 18.16 -6.93 8.07
C LEU A 18 17.29 -7.47 9.21
N LEU A 19 16.80 -6.60 10.09
CA LEU A 19 15.84 -7.02 11.12
C LEU A 19 14.70 -6.00 11.38
N SER A 20 14.45 -5.09 10.46
CA SER A 20 13.29 -4.18 10.51
C SER A 20 12.24 -4.46 9.43
N ALA A 21 12.43 -5.47 8.58
CA ALA A 21 11.57 -5.73 7.43
C ALA A 21 10.34 -6.62 7.73
N LEU A 22 10.22 -7.16 8.94
CA LEU A 22 9.02 -7.89 9.35
C LEU A 22 8.20 -6.94 10.22
N GLY A 23 7.33 -6.15 9.58
CA GLY A 23 6.21 -5.52 10.28
C GLY A 23 5.38 -6.58 11.00
N PRO A 24 4.50 -6.19 11.95
CA PRO A 24 3.63 -7.14 12.62
C PRO A 24 2.83 -7.92 11.58
N VAL A 25 3.02 -9.25 11.53
CA VAL A 25 2.19 -10.11 10.70
C VAL A 25 0.78 -10.11 11.31
N GLN A 26 -0.24 -9.74 10.52
CA GLN A 26 -1.61 -9.66 11.01
C GLN A 26 -2.10 -11.06 11.38
N ALA A 27 -2.34 -11.31 12.68
CA ALA A 27 -2.70 -12.63 13.21
C ALA A 27 -4.22 -12.95 13.15
N GLY A 28 -5.00 -12.12 12.45
CA GLY A 28 -6.45 -12.27 12.27
C GLY A 28 -6.84 -12.22 10.80
N PRO A 29 -8.16 -12.31 10.47
CA PRO A 29 -8.61 -12.05 9.11
C PRO A 29 -8.12 -10.66 8.67
N LEU A 30 -7.70 -10.58 7.42
CA LEU A 30 -7.32 -9.31 6.80
C LEU A 30 -8.61 -8.53 6.52
N GLU A 31 -8.84 -7.47 7.28
CA GLU A 31 -10.01 -6.61 7.13
C GLU A 31 -9.60 -5.37 6.33
N LEU A 32 -10.23 -5.16 5.17
CA LEU A 32 -10.10 -3.93 4.40
C LEU A 32 -11.33 -3.08 4.68
N ALA A 33 -11.13 -1.93 5.31
CA ALA A 33 -12.19 -0.98 5.59
C ALA A 33 -12.14 0.18 4.60
N SER A 34 -13.30 0.76 4.28
CA SER A 34 -13.34 1.98 3.47
C SER A 34 -12.56 3.09 4.20
N PRO A 35 -11.50 3.67 3.59
CA PRO A 35 -10.77 4.77 4.19
C PRO A 35 -11.61 6.05 4.26
N ASN A 36 -12.65 6.14 3.43
CA ASN A 36 -13.67 7.15 3.51
C ASN A 36 -15.03 6.45 3.61
N GLU A 37 -15.48 6.23 4.83
CA GLU A 37 -16.78 5.61 5.04
C GLU A 37 -17.89 6.55 4.57
N GLU A 38 -18.61 6.12 3.54
CA GLU A 38 -19.76 6.82 2.99
C GLU A 38 -20.94 5.85 2.84
N VAL A 39 -22.10 6.30 3.30
CA VAL A 39 -23.34 5.54 3.14
C VAL A 39 -23.68 5.49 1.66
N GLY A 40 -23.65 4.29 1.07
CA GLY A 40 -23.90 4.10 -0.36
C GLY A 40 -22.64 4.22 -1.23
N GLY A 41 -21.45 4.43 -0.65
CA GLY A 41 -20.19 4.52 -1.40
C GLY A 41 -19.79 3.24 -2.16
N ASP A 42 -20.47 2.11 -1.91
CA ASP A 42 -20.23 0.82 -2.56
C ASP A 42 -18.77 0.34 -2.45
N PHE A 43 -18.10 0.59 -1.32
CA PHE A 43 -16.77 0.06 -1.06
C PHE A 43 -16.77 -1.47 -1.13
N GLY A 44 -15.81 -2.03 -1.87
CA GLY A 44 -15.70 -3.47 -2.08
C GLY A 44 -16.49 -3.99 -3.28
N TRP A 45 -17.15 -3.12 -4.04
CA TRP A 45 -17.91 -3.53 -5.23
C TRP A 45 -17.01 -4.08 -6.35
N TYR A 46 -15.78 -3.57 -6.43
CA TYR A 46 -14.75 -4.08 -7.34
C TYR A 46 -13.50 -4.47 -6.56
N LEU A 47 -12.90 -5.61 -6.93
CA LEU A 47 -11.69 -6.14 -6.32
C LEU A 47 -10.73 -6.65 -7.41
N SER A 48 -9.44 -6.31 -7.29
CA SER A 48 -8.37 -6.90 -8.11
C SER A 48 -7.10 -7.05 -7.30
N GLY A 49 -6.43 -8.19 -7.40
CA GLY A 49 -5.03 -8.31 -7.01
C GLY A 49 -4.13 -7.60 -8.01
N VAL A 50 -3.04 -7.00 -7.54
CA VAL A 50 -1.99 -6.37 -8.36
C VAL A 50 -0.62 -6.84 -7.88
N PRO A 51 0.45 -6.68 -8.69
CA PRO A 51 1.81 -6.94 -8.21
C PRO A 51 2.14 -6.10 -6.98
N ASP A 52 3.20 -6.48 -6.27
CA ASP A 52 3.79 -5.71 -5.17
C ASP A 52 4.17 -4.29 -5.62
N ILE A 53 3.45 -3.28 -5.12
CA ILE A 53 3.67 -1.85 -5.42
C ILE A 53 4.55 -1.20 -4.35
N ASN A 54 4.49 -1.66 -3.10
CA ASN A 54 5.21 -1.05 -1.98
C ASN A 54 6.62 -1.66 -1.73
N GLY A 55 6.94 -2.78 -2.38
CA GLY A 55 8.23 -3.47 -2.32
C GLY A 55 8.40 -4.38 -1.10
N ASP A 56 7.31 -4.87 -0.49
CA ASP A 56 7.36 -5.70 0.71
C ASP A 56 7.48 -7.22 0.44
N GLY A 57 7.38 -7.61 -0.83
CA GLY A 57 7.44 -9.01 -1.29
C GLY A 57 6.08 -9.71 -1.38
N SER A 58 4.97 -9.02 -1.12
CA SER A 58 3.59 -9.51 -1.22
C SER A 58 2.81 -8.75 -2.30
N GLY A 59 1.85 -9.41 -2.96
CA GLY A 59 0.99 -8.71 -3.91
C GLY A 59 -0.03 -7.82 -3.20
N ASP A 60 -0.38 -6.68 -3.81
CA ASP A 60 -1.32 -5.71 -3.25
C ASP A 60 -2.76 -5.90 -3.78
N VAL A 61 -3.71 -5.18 -3.20
CA VAL A 61 -5.13 -5.26 -3.55
C VAL A 61 -5.68 -3.89 -3.92
N VAL A 62 -6.37 -3.81 -5.05
CA VAL A 62 -7.18 -2.65 -5.43
C VAL A 62 -8.63 -2.90 -5.08
N VAL A 63 -9.25 -1.95 -4.37
CA VAL A 63 -10.66 -1.98 -3.99
C VAL A 63 -11.37 -0.75 -4.54
N GLY A 64 -12.45 -0.94 -5.28
CA GLY A 64 -13.29 0.14 -5.79
C GLY A 64 -14.43 0.50 -4.84
N ALA A 65 -14.78 1.79 -4.81
CA ALA A 65 -15.96 2.37 -4.18
C ALA A 65 -16.66 3.24 -5.23
N ARG A 66 -17.57 2.63 -6.00
CA ARG A 66 -18.08 3.21 -7.26
C ARG A 66 -19.02 4.40 -7.09
N SER A 67 -19.53 4.62 -5.89
CA SER A 67 -20.59 5.60 -5.58
C SER A 67 -20.16 6.54 -4.46
N ASP A 68 -18.85 6.69 -4.30
CA ASP A 68 -18.21 7.39 -3.18
C ASP A 68 -17.78 8.80 -3.62
N ASP A 69 -18.14 9.81 -2.84
CA ASP A 69 -18.19 11.24 -3.21
C ASP A 69 -17.27 12.09 -2.32
N PRO A 70 -15.95 12.14 -2.64
CA PRO A 70 -15.01 12.94 -1.89
C PRO A 70 -15.33 14.44 -1.94
N GLY A 71 -15.60 15.05 -0.78
CA GLY A 71 -15.31 16.46 -0.50
C GLY A 71 -15.85 17.48 -1.52
N GLY A 72 -17.11 17.34 -1.95
CA GLY A 72 -17.75 18.25 -2.91
C GLY A 72 -17.60 17.83 -4.37
N SER A 73 -17.18 16.59 -4.62
CA SER A 73 -17.26 15.96 -5.95
C SER A 73 -18.71 15.82 -6.41
N PRO A 74 -18.94 15.63 -7.73
CA PRO A 74 -20.24 15.23 -8.26
C PRO A 74 -20.75 13.96 -7.56
N THR A 75 -22.07 13.77 -7.56
CA THR A 75 -22.69 12.53 -7.06
C THR A 75 -22.15 11.32 -7.81
N ASP A 76 -21.88 10.22 -7.10
CA ASP A 76 -21.31 8.98 -7.63
C ASP A 76 -19.97 9.16 -8.39
N ALA A 77 -19.10 10.08 -7.94
CA ALA A 77 -17.81 10.34 -8.58
C ALA A 77 -16.87 9.11 -8.55
N GLY A 78 -16.97 8.33 -7.49
CA GLY A 78 -16.24 7.07 -7.31
C GLY A 78 -14.77 7.24 -6.93
N ARG A 79 -14.24 6.24 -6.22
CA ARG A 79 -12.82 6.12 -5.88
C ARG A 79 -12.32 4.69 -6.03
N ALA A 80 -11.00 4.56 -6.11
CA ALA A 80 -10.33 3.29 -5.91
C ALA A 80 -9.23 3.43 -4.85
N TYR A 81 -8.95 2.36 -4.14
CA TYR A 81 -7.97 2.32 -3.07
C TYR A 81 -7.00 1.17 -3.32
N ILE A 82 -5.72 1.41 -3.09
CA ILE A 82 -4.68 0.38 -3.11
C ILE A 82 -4.33 0.05 -1.66
N PHE A 83 -4.48 -1.20 -1.28
CA PHE A 83 -4.12 -1.73 0.03
C PHE A 83 -2.95 -2.70 -0.08
N ASP A 84 -2.08 -2.63 0.91
CA ASP A 84 -1.06 -3.63 1.16
C ASP A 84 -1.73 -4.99 1.38
N GLY A 85 -1.39 -5.98 0.57
CA GLY A 85 -2.03 -7.31 0.65
C GLY A 85 -1.58 -8.17 1.82
N ALA A 86 -0.50 -7.81 2.52
CA ALA A 86 -0.01 -8.50 3.71
C ALA A 86 -0.54 -7.88 5.00
N THR A 87 -0.61 -6.55 5.06
CA THR A 87 -0.93 -5.79 6.29
C THR A 87 -2.31 -5.15 6.27
N GLY A 88 -2.88 -4.93 5.09
CA GLY A 88 -4.14 -4.20 4.93
C GLY A 88 -3.99 -2.70 5.09
N ALA A 89 -2.75 -2.19 5.18
CA ALA A 89 -2.50 -0.76 5.21
C ALA A 89 -2.93 -0.11 3.90
N LEU A 90 -3.59 1.05 3.99
CA LEU A 90 -3.86 1.86 2.80
C LEU A 90 -2.53 2.40 2.25
N LEU A 91 -2.22 2.04 1.00
CA LEU A 91 -1.05 2.54 0.28
C LEU A 91 -1.39 3.81 -0.50
N GLN A 92 -2.52 3.81 -1.20
CA GLN A 92 -2.90 4.93 -2.05
C GLN A 92 -4.41 5.05 -2.24
N THR A 93 -4.90 6.30 -2.25
CA THR A 93 -6.23 6.63 -2.75
C THR A 93 -6.11 7.15 -4.18
N LEU A 94 -6.91 6.59 -5.08
CA LEU A 94 -7.03 6.96 -6.48
C LEU A 94 -8.36 7.70 -6.67
N VAL A 95 -8.25 8.92 -7.18
CA VAL A 95 -9.38 9.77 -7.55
C VAL A 95 -9.30 10.07 -9.04
N SER A 96 -10.45 10.21 -9.71
CA SER A 96 -10.45 10.71 -11.09
C SER A 96 -9.84 12.13 -11.10
N PRO A 97 -8.89 12.43 -12.01
CA PRO A 97 -8.39 13.78 -12.16
C PRO A 97 -9.38 14.71 -12.88
N ASN A 98 -10.49 14.18 -13.39
CA ASN A 98 -11.50 14.92 -14.13
C ASN A 98 -12.80 15.00 -13.33
N GLU A 99 -13.61 16.02 -13.61
CA GLU A 99 -15.01 16.04 -13.18
C GLU A 99 -15.79 14.99 -13.99
N GLU A 100 -16.44 14.07 -13.30
CA GLU A 100 -17.33 13.08 -13.91
C GLU A 100 -18.77 13.65 -13.88
N ASP A 101 -19.38 13.84 -15.05
CA ASP A 101 -20.78 14.27 -15.17
C ASP A 101 -21.68 13.03 -15.04
N THR A 102 -22.46 12.95 -13.96
CA THR A 102 -23.29 11.76 -13.67
C THR A 102 -24.68 11.76 -14.32
N GLY A 103 -24.98 12.76 -15.16
CA GLY A 103 -26.14 12.76 -16.07
C GLY A 103 -27.46 13.20 -15.47
#